data_AF-A0A2D9XTU1-F1
#
_entry.id   AF-A0A2D9XTU1-F1
#
_cell.length_a   1.000
_cell.length_b   1.000
_cell.length_c   1.000
_cell.angle_alpha   90.00
_cell.angle_beta   90.00
_cell.angle_gamma   90.00
#
_symmetry.space_group_name_H-M   'P 1'
#
loop_
_entity.id
_entity.type
_entity.pdbx_description
1 polymer ?
#
loop_
_entity_poly.entity_id
_entity_poly.type
_entity_poly.pdbx_seq_one_letter_code
_entity_poly.pdbx_strand_id
1 'polypeptide(L)'
;MDQKTNTEIEAAVFRRLIDHLRKRTDVQNIDLMNLAGFCRNCLSKWYRAEAETRKIEIDYEDSRKLIYGMSYSDWKQRYQK
;
A
#
# COMPACT_ATOMS: atom_id res chain seq x y z
N MET A 1 -14.14 -18.20 -14.75
CA MET A 1 -12.96 -17.31 -14.86
C MET A 1 -11.74 -18.15 -14.53
N ASP A 2 -10.69 -18.11 -15.36
CA ASP A 2 -9.46 -18.84 -15.07
C ASP A 2 -8.64 -18.13 -13.99
N GLN A 3 -7.69 -18.85 -13.39
CA GLN A 3 -6.91 -18.36 -12.27
C GLN A 3 -6.04 -17.15 -12.64
N LYS A 4 -5.48 -17.11 -13.86
CA LYS A 4 -4.64 -16.00 -14.30
C LYS A 4 -5.47 -14.73 -14.41
N THR A 5 -6.63 -14.81 -15.07
CA THR A 5 -7.57 -13.67 -15.17
C THR A 5 -8.00 -13.19 -13.79
N ASN A 6 -8.28 -14.09 -12.84
CA ASN A 6 -8.63 -13.71 -11.48
C ASN A 6 -7.50 -12.92 -10.79
N THR A 7 -6.25 -13.41 -10.86
CA THR A 7 -5.08 -12.73 -10.28
C THR A 7 -4.83 -11.36 -10.91
N GLU A 8 -5.03 -11.21 -12.22
CA GLU A 8 -4.88 -9.92 -12.91
C GLU A 8 -5.92 -8.90 -12.44
N ILE A 9 -7.17 -9.34 -12.21
CA ILE A 9 -8.25 -8.50 -11.67
C ILE A 9 -7.95 -8.10 -10.23
N GLU A 10 -7.55 -9.03 -9.36
CA GLU A 10 -7.19 -8.75 -7.97
C GLU A 10 -6.05 -7.72 -7.89
N ALA A 11 -5.02 -7.89 -8.72
CA ALA A 11 -3.91 -6.95 -8.81
C ALA A 11 -4.36 -5.57 -9.32
N ALA A 12 -5.30 -5.51 -10.28
CA ALA A 12 -5.88 -4.26 -10.78
C ALA A 12 -6.71 -3.53 -9.73
N VAL A 13 -7.50 -4.27 -8.95
CA VAL A 13 -8.27 -3.72 -7.82
C VAL A 13 -7.33 -3.16 -6.76
N PHE A 14 -6.26 -3.87 -6.41
CA PHE A 14 -5.27 -3.39 -5.45
C PHE A 14 -4.58 -2.10 -5.90
N ARG A 15 -4.16 -2.04 -7.17
CA ARG A 15 -3.61 -0.80 -7.77
C ARG A 15 -4.62 0.36 -7.67
N ARG A 16 -5.90 0.10 -7.96
CA ARG A 16 -6.97 1.11 -7.86
C ARG A 16 -7.18 1.60 -6.43
N LEU A 17 -7.10 0.71 -5.43
CA LEU A 17 -7.17 1.08 -4.01
C LEU A 17 -5.99 1.99 -3.62
N ILE A 18 -4.76 1.62 -4.01
CA ILE A 18 -3.57 2.42 -3.75
C ILE A 18 -3.73 3.83 -4.34
N ASP A 19 -4.15 3.93 -5.59
CA ASP A 19 -4.34 5.22 -6.25
C ASP A 19 -5.46 6.04 -5.61
N HIS A 20 -6.52 5.40 -5.13
CA HIS A 20 -7.56 6.08 -4.34
C HIS A 20 -6.97 6.66 -3.04
N LEU A 21 -6.20 5.88 -2.29
CA LEU A 21 -5.57 6.31 -1.03
C LEU A 21 -4.49 7.38 -1.23
N ARG A 22 -3.82 7.42 -2.38
CA ARG A 22 -2.88 8.48 -2.76
C ARG A 22 -3.57 9.80 -3.06
N LYS A 23 -4.75 9.76 -3.69
CA LYS A 23 -5.58 10.95 -3.95
C LYS A 23 -6.23 11.49 -2.68
N ARG A 24 -6.58 10.61 -1.74
CA ARG A 24 -7.17 10.96 -0.43
C ARG A 24 -6.09 11.27 0.62
N THR A 25 -5.28 12.29 0.36
CA THR A 25 -4.21 12.73 1.28
C THR A 25 -4.76 13.30 2.59
N ASP A 26 -6.03 13.68 2.62
CA ASP A 26 -6.77 14.12 3.79
C ASP A 26 -6.98 12.99 4.82
N VAL A 27 -7.08 11.73 4.35
CA VAL A 27 -7.31 10.58 5.21
C VAL A 27 -6.01 10.16 5.90
N GLN A 28 -5.91 10.38 7.21
CA GLN A 28 -4.71 10.00 7.97
C GLN A 28 -4.66 8.49 8.22
N ASN A 29 -3.43 7.96 8.35
CA ASN A 29 -3.25 6.56 8.69
C ASN A 29 -3.83 6.22 10.07
N ILE A 30 -3.79 7.15 11.04
CA ILE A 30 -4.34 6.93 12.37
C ILE A 30 -5.87 6.76 12.33
N ASP A 31 -6.57 7.53 11.50
CA ASP A 31 -8.02 7.43 11.35
C ASP A 31 -8.40 6.08 10.72
N LEU A 32 -7.66 5.65 9.69
CA LEU A 32 -7.84 4.32 9.09
C LEU A 32 -7.57 3.20 10.09
N MET A 33 -6.52 3.32 10.90
CA MET A 33 -6.22 2.33 11.95
C MET A 33 -7.33 2.25 12.98
N ASN A 34 -7.83 3.39 13.46
CA ASN A 34 -8.89 3.44 14.47
C ASN A 34 -10.23 2.91 13.94
N LEU A 35 -10.55 3.18 12.67
CA LEU A 35 -11.83 2.79 12.07
C LEU A 35 -11.83 1.35 11.54
N ALA A 36 -10.77 0.97 10.82
CA ALA A 36 -10.76 -0.24 9.99
C ALA A 36 -9.65 -1.23 10.36
N GLY A 37 -8.80 -0.92 11.34
CA GLY A 37 -7.72 -1.82 11.78
C GLY A 37 -6.56 -1.97 10.80
N PHE A 38 -6.54 -1.20 9.70
CA PHE A 38 -5.41 -1.16 8.76
C PHE A 38 -5.19 0.24 8.19
N CYS A 39 -4.01 0.51 7.65
CA CYS A 39 -3.70 1.75 6.94
C CYS A 39 -2.69 1.50 5.81
N ARG A 40 -2.18 2.58 5.17
CA ARG A 40 -1.18 2.49 4.09
C ARG A 40 0.10 1.76 4.53
N ASN A 41 0.51 1.93 5.79
CA ASN A 41 1.67 1.21 6.34
C ASN A 41 1.40 -0.30 6.47
N CYS A 42 0.17 -0.71 6.79
CA CYS A 42 -0.20 -2.14 6.80
C CYS A 42 -0.10 -2.73 5.39
N LEU A 43 -0.60 -2.04 4.37
CA LEU A 43 -0.46 -2.47 2.97
C LEU A 43 1.02 -2.63 2.58
N SER A 44 1.89 -1.73 3.04
CA SER A 44 3.33 -1.78 2.78
C SER A 44 3.99 -2.99 3.45
N LYS A 45 3.55 -3.34 4.68
CA LYS A 45 4.00 -4.55 5.39
C LYS A 45 3.53 -5.83 4.71
N TRP A 46 2.26 -5.88 4.28
CA TRP A 46 1.70 -7.04 3.58
C TRP A 46 2.41 -7.27 2.24
N TYR A 47 2.65 -6.21 1.47
CA TYR A 47 3.40 -6.32 0.21
C TYR A 47 4.79 -6.92 0.43
N ARG A 48 5.52 -6.42 1.44
CA ARG A 48 6.83 -6.96 1.81
C ARG A 48 6.75 -8.42 2.25
N ALA A 49 5.78 -8.77 3.11
CA ALA A 49 5.62 -10.15 3.57
C ALA A 49 5.33 -11.13 2.41
N GLU A 50 4.48 -10.73 1.46
CA GLU A 50 4.20 -11.54 0.26
C GLU A 50 5.40 -11.63 -0.69
N ALA A 51 6.28 -10.64 -0.73
CA ALA A 51 7.54 -10.74 -1.46
C ALA A 51 8.50 -11.72 -0.77
N GLU A 52 8.61 -11.64 0.55
CA GLU A 52 9.44 -12.54 1.37
C GLU A 52 9.03 -14.01 1.21
N THR A 53 7.72 -14.32 1.19
CA THR A 53 7.23 -15.71 0.94
C THR A 53 7.62 -16.24 -0.44
N ARG A 54 7.88 -15.34 -1.39
CA ARG A 54 8.35 -15.65 -2.76
C ARG A 54 9.87 -15.56 -2.90
N LYS A 55 10.60 -15.38 -1.80
CA LYS A 55 12.06 -15.19 -1.75
C LYS A 55 12.53 -13.98 -2.58
N ILE A 56 11.68 -12.96 -2.69
CA ILE A 56 12.00 -11.68 -3.32
C ILE A 56 12.33 -10.69 -2.19
N GLU A 57 13.55 -10.18 -2.21
CA GLU A 57 13.99 -9.18 -1.24
C GLU A 57 13.42 -7.80 -1.62
N ILE A 58 12.66 -7.22 -0.70
CA ILE A 58 12.21 -5.83 -0.76
C ILE A 58 12.27 -5.27 0.65
N ASP A 59 12.94 -4.14 0.82
CA ASP A 59 12.96 -3.49 2.12
C ASP A 59 11.61 -2.79 2.39
N TYR A 60 11.45 -2.32 3.63
CA TYR A 60 10.22 -1.65 4.01
C TYR A 60 10.08 -0.23 3.42
N GLU A 61 11.17 0.44 3.09
CA GLU A 61 11.12 1.76 2.46
C GLU A 61 10.64 1.69 1.01
N ASP A 62 11.13 0.70 0.28
CA ASP A 62 10.73 0.39 -1.09
C ASP A 62 9.27 -0.06 -1.13
N SER A 63 8.84 -0.91 -0.20
CA SER A 63 7.42 -1.29 -0.13
C SER A 63 6.54 -0.09 0.19
N ARG A 64 6.97 0.82 1.07
CA ARG A 64 6.28 2.09 1.28
C ARG A 64 6.25 2.94 0.02
N LYS A 65 7.36 3.07 -0.70
CA LYS A 65 7.41 3.85 -1.95
C LYS A 65 6.39 3.32 -2.98
N LEU A 66 6.23 2.00 -3.07
CA LEU A 66 5.20 1.37 -3.90
C LEU A 66 3.78 1.71 -3.46
N ILE A 67 3.49 1.80 -2.16
CA ILE A 67 2.14 2.18 -1.69
C ILE A 67 1.91 3.69 -1.77
N TYR A 68 2.85 4.52 -1.31
CA TYR A 68 2.70 5.98 -1.23
C TYR A 68 2.92 6.69 -2.57
N GLY A 69 3.59 6.06 -3.54
CA GLY A 69 3.92 6.65 -4.84
C GLY A 69 5.09 7.64 -4.80
N MET A 70 5.68 7.86 -3.62
CA MET A 70 6.87 8.66 -3.35
C MET A 70 7.54 8.14 -2.08
N SER A 71 8.69 8.69 -1.69
CA SER A 71 9.31 8.31 -0.42
C SER A 71 8.36 8.60 0.75
N TYR A 72 8.39 7.77 1.79
CA TYR A 72 7.54 8.00 2.96
C TYR A 72 7.89 9.32 3.66
N SER A 73 9.17 9.72 3.64
CA SER A 73 9.61 11.02 4.15
C SER A 73 8.97 12.18 3.40
N ASP A 74 8.92 12.14 2.06
CA ASP A 74 8.27 13.19 1.27
C ASP A 74 6.77 13.24 1.53
N TRP A 75 6.13 12.08 1.63
CA TRP A 75 4.70 12.00 1.94
C TRP A 75 4.40 12.57 3.32
N LYS A 76 5.20 12.21 4.34
CA LYS A 76 5.07 12.70 5.71
C LYS A 76 5.21 14.22 5.75
N GLN A 77 6.20 14.79 5.06
CA GLN A 77 6.42 16.23 5.03
C GLN A 77 5.26 16.99 4.36
N ARG A 78 4.65 16.42 3.31
CA ARG A 78 3.62 17.12 2.51
C ARG A 78 2.21 16.97 3.07
N TYR A 79 1.88 15.82 3.65
CA TYR A 79 0.48 15.42 3.87
C TYR A 79 0.16 14.86 5.25
N GLN A 80 1.16 14.47 6.03
CA GLN A 80 0.92 13.91 7.37
C GLN A 80 0.84 15.03 8.40
N LYS A 81 -0.20 14.99 9.24
CA LYS A 81 -0.39 15.91 10.37
C LYS A 81 -0.32 15.16 11.69
#